data_AF-A0A7C6DPA5-F1
#
_entry.id   AF-A0A7C6DPA5-F1
#
_cell.length_a   1.000
_cell.length_b   1.000
_cell.length_c   1.000
_cell.angle_alpha   90.00
_cell.angle_beta   90.00
_cell.angle_gamma   90.00
#
_symmetry.space_group_name_H-M   'P 1'
#
loop_
_entity.id
_entity.type
_entity.pdbx_description
1 polymer ?
#
loop_
_entity_poly.entity_id
_entity_poly.type
_entity_poly.pdbx_seq_one_letter_code
_entity_poly.pdbx_strand_id
1 'polypeptide(L)' 'MASDETRRALGRAFRELTLNLIGLFELYEADPELVEGAAEALGKVYRAHLQQRPTAPRGRGRQAMDALLDEMDAATGAA' A
#
# COMPACT_ATOMS: atom_id res chain seq x y z
N MET A 1 -10.09 -15.82 12.90
CA MET A 1 -10.31 -14.68 11.99
C MET A 1 -10.03 -13.41 12.77
N ALA A 2 -9.22 -12.49 12.26
CA ALA A 2 -9.04 -11.19 12.91
C ALA A 2 -10.40 -10.48 13.02
N SER A 3 -10.70 -9.87 14.16
CA SER A 3 -11.95 -9.10 14.32
C SER A 3 -11.96 -7.95 13.32
N ASP A 4 -13.14 -7.45 12.95
CA ASP A 4 -13.24 -6.32 12.01
C ASP A 4 -12.52 -5.07 12.54
N GLU A 5 -12.39 -4.94 13.86
CA GLU A 5 -11.58 -3.92 14.52
C GLU A 5 -10.08 -4.09 14.23
N THR A 6 -9.56 -5.32 14.38
CA THR A 6 -8.17 -5.64 14.02
C THR A 6 -7.92 -5.39 12.53
N ARG A 7 -8.87 -5.73 11.64
CA ARG A 7 -8.75 -5.48 10.20
C ARG A 7 -8.64 -3.98 9.89
N ARG A 8 -9.46 -3.14 10.55
CA ARG A 8 -9.39 -1.68 10.39
C ARG A 8 -8.10 -1.10 10.94
N ALA A 9 -7.66 -1.54 12.12
CA ALA A 9 -6.40 -1.10 12.71
C ALA A 9 -5.21 -1.43 11.81
N LEU A 10 -5.16 -2.65 11.28
CA LEU A 10 -4.14 -3.07 10.32
C LEU A 10 -4.21 -2.26 9.02
N GLY A 11 -5.41 -2.01 8.47
CA GLY A 11 -5.58 -1.16 7.29
C GLY A 11 -4.97 0.23 7.47
N ARG A 12 -5.19 0.86 8.63
CA ARG A 12 -4.56 2.14 8.96
C ARG A 12 -3.04 2.03 9.07
N ALA A 13 -2.52 0.99 9.72
CA ALA A 13 -1.08 0.79 9.83
C ALA A 13 -0.40 0.64 8.46
N PHE A 14 -1.00 -0.12 7.54
CA PHE A 14 -0.51 -0.23 6.16
C PHE A 14 -0.51 1.12 5.42
N ARG A 15 -1.58 1.92 5.61
CA ARG A 15 -1.69 3.26 5.02
C ARG A 15 -0.60 4.20 5.51
N GLU A 16 -0.40 4.30 6.83
CA GLU A 16 0.64 5.16 7.43
C GLU A 16 2.05 4.73 7.01
N LEU A 17 2.31 3.42 6.92
CA LEU A 17 3.59 2.91 6.42
C LEU A 17 3.82 3.30 4.95
N THR A 18 2.78 3.19 4.12
CA THR A 18 2.84 3.55 2.69
C THR A 18 3.16 5.03 2.52
N LEU A 19 2.49 5.92 3.26
CA LEU A 19 2.76 7.36 3.26
C LEU A 19 4.20 7.70 3.67
N ASN A 20 4.71 7.06 4.73
CA ASN A 20 6.10 7.26 5.15
C ASN A 20 7.10 6.83 4.08
N LEU A 21 6.85 5.70 3.41
CA LEU A 21 7.71 5.23 2.33
C LEU A 21 7.65 6.13 1.10
N ILE A 22 6.48 6.68 0.74
CA ILE A 22 6.35 7.70 -0.32
C ILE A 22 7.26 8.89 0.01
N GLY A 23 7.10 9.49 1.19
CA GLY A 23 7.92 10.64 1.60
C GLY A 23 9.41 10.33 1.66
N LEU A 24 9.79 9.13 2.10
CA LEU A 24 11.18 8.67 2.10
C LEU A 24 11.74 8.56 0.68
N PHE A 25 11.01 7.93 -0.24
CA PHE A 25 11.45 7.75 -1.62
C PHE A 25 11.50 9.05 -2.39
N GLU A 26 10.58 9.98 -2.13
CA GLU A 26 10.62 11.33 -2.70
C GLU A 26 11.84 12.12 -2.19
N LEU A 27 12.07 12.12 -0.87
CA LEU A 27 13.17 12.88 -0.25
C LEU A 27 14.55 12.45 -0.75
N TYR A 28 14.73 11.16 -1.00
CA TYR A 28 16.01 10.59 -1.44
C TYR A 28 16.05 10.26 -2.93
N GLU A 29 15.05 10.71 -3.70
CA GLU A 29 14.91 10.44 -5.14
C GLU A 29 15.15 8.96 -5.50
N ALA A 30 14.54 8.05 -4.74
CA ALA A 30 14.79 6.62 -4.82
C ALA A 30 14.61 6.07 -6.25
N ASP A 31 15.37 5.01 -6.54
CA ASP A 31 15.31 4.30 -7.81
C ASP A 31 13.85 3.85 -8.10
N PRO A 32 13.29 4.16 -9.28
CA PRO A 32 11.95 3.71 -9.65
C PRO A 32 11.72 2.19 -9.48
N GLU A 33 12.73 1.35 -9.73
CA GLU A 33 12.62 -0.11 -9.55
C GLU A 33 12.50 -0.48 -8.06
N LEU A 34 13.20 0.24 -7.18
CA LEU A 34 13.09 0.07 -5.73
C LEU A 34 11.68 0.47 -5.24
N VAL A 35 11.16 1.60 -5.74
CA VAL A 35 9.80 2.07 -5.42
C VAL A 35 8.77 1.02 -5.85
N GLU A 36 8.89 0.49 -7.07
CA GLU A 36 8.00 -0.54 -7.59
C GLU A 36 8.07 -1.84 -6.79
N GLY A 37 9.28 -2.32 -6.47
CA GLY A 37 9.48 -3.52 -5.66
C GLY A 37 8.92 -3.38 -4.24
N ALA A 38 9.08 -2.20 -3.62
CA ALA A 38 8.51 -1.92 -2.30
C ALA A 38 6.98 -1.92 -2.34
N ALA A 39 6.38 -1.27 -3.34
CA ALA A 39 4.93 -1.26 -3.53
C ALA A 39 4.38 -2.67 -3.77
N GLU A 40 5.06 -3.48 -4.59
CA GLU A 40 4.63 -4.85 -4.86
C GLU A 40 4.70 -5.72 -3.59
N ALA A 41 5.81 -5.66 -2.85
CA ALA A 41 5.98 -6.40 -1.60
C ALA A 41 4.93 -6.01 -0.56
N LEU A 42 4.73 -4.71 -0.35
CA LEU A 42 3.78 -4.19 0.63
C LEU A 42 2.33 -4.54 0.23
N GLY A 43 1.99 -4.36 -1.06
CA GLY A 43 0.68 -4.69 -1.61
C GLY A 43 0.34 -6.18 -1.52
N LYS A 44 1.32 -7.08 -1.73
CA LYS A 44 1.13 -8.53 -1.53
C LYS A 44 0.68 -8.85 -0.11
N VAL A 45 1.37 -8.29 0.89
CA VAL A 45 1.04 -8.52 2.30
C VAL A 45 -0.32 -7.91 2.64
N TYR A 46 -0.56 -6.66 2.23
CA TYR A 46 -1.84 -5.97 2.45
C TYR A 46 -3.03 -6.78 1.89
N ARG A 47 -2.96 -7.20 0.62
CA ARG A 47 -4.06 -7.93 -0.05
C ARG A 47 -4.31 -9.30 0.57
N ALA A 48 -3.24 -10.04 0.89
CA ALA A 48 -3.33 -11.36 1.52
C ALA A 48 -4.03 -11.30 2.88
N HIS A 49 -3.80 -10.25 3.66
CA HIS A 49 -4.34 -10.12 5.00
C HIS A 49 -5.69 -9.37 5.08
N LEU A 50 -5.98 -8.46 4.14
CA LEU A 50 -7.08 -7.51 4.31
C LEU A 50 -8.11 -7.50 3.17
N GLN A 51 -7.74 -7.73 1.92
CA GLN A 51 -8.69 -7.63 0.78
C GLN A 51 -9.28 -8.96 0.31
N GLN A 52 -8.67 -10.12 0.61
CA GLN A 52 -9.12 -11.46 0.17
C GLN A 52 -9.36 -11.63 -1.35
N ARG A 53 -9.09 -10.61 -2.18
CA ARG A 53 -9.20 -10.64 -3.63
C ARG A 53 -7.88 -10.19 -4.25
N PRO A 54 -7.35 -10.91 -5.25
CA PRO A 54 -6.17 -10.47 -5.96
C PRO A 54 -6.58 -9.33 -6.90
N THR A 55 -6.26 -8.10 -6.50
CA THR A 55 -6.27 -6.95 -7.41
C THR A 55 -4.90 -6.89 -8.09
N ALA A 56 -4.87 -6.72 -9.41
CA ALA A 56 -3.63 -6.54 -10.15
C ALA A 56 -2.90 -5.28 -9.63
N PRO A 57 -1.55 -5.28 -9.58
CA PRO A 57 -0.79 -4.08 -9.24
C PRO A 57 -1.25 -2.92 -10.13
N ARG A 58 -1.64 -1.81 -9.51
CA ARG A 58 -1.88 -0.53 -10.19
C ARG A 58 -0.63 0.31 -9.95
N GLY A 59 -0.08 0.93 -10.98
CA GLY A 59 1.14 1.74 -10.91
C GLY A 59 2.42 1.00 -11.30
N ARG A 60 3.41 1.76 -11.78
CA ARG A 60 4.76 1.32 -12.17
C ARG A 60 5.77 2.43 -11.87
N GLY A 61 7.03 2.05 -11.67
CA GLY A 61 8.10 2.99 -11.34
C GLY A 61 7.74 3.88 -10.14
N ARG A 62 7.95 5.19 -10.29
CA ARG A 62 7.76 6.17 -9.20
C ARG A 62 6.32 6.27 -8.66
N GLN A 63 5.32 5.90 -9.46
CA GLN A 63 3.90 6.01 -9.06
C GLN A 63 3.35 4.74 -8.39
N ALA A 64 4.16 3.69 -8.26
CA ALA A 64 3.70 2.40 -7.74
C ALA A 64 3.19 2.50 -6.29
N MET A 65 3.81 3.34 -5.48
CA MET A 65 3.41 3.56 -4.08
C MET A 65 2.13 4.38 -3.95
N ASP A 66 1.94 5.42 -4.79
CA ASP A 66 0.71 6.22 -4.81
C ASP A 66 -0.50 5.38 -5.23
N ALA A 67 -0.32 4.57 -6.26
CA ALA A 67 -1.39 3.70 -6.73
C ALA A 67 -1.73 2.60 -5.71
N LEU A 68 -0.78 2.18 -4.88
CA LEU A 68 -1.04 1.32 -3.72
C LEU A 68 -1.80 2.08 -2.62
N LEU A 69 -1.47 3.34 -2.35
CA LEU A 69 -2.18 4.18 -1.39
C LEU A 69 -3.66 4.36 -1.80
N ASP A 70 -3.92 4.66 -3.07
CA ASP A 70 -5.27 4.77 -3.62
C ASP A 70 -6.08 3.46 -3.43
N GLU A 71 -5.43 2.31 -3.61
CA GLU A 71 -6.06 1.00 -3.35
C GLU A 71 -6.45 0.83 -1.88
N MET A 72 -5.61 1.30 -0.95
CA MET A 72 -5.91 1.23 0.49
C MET A 72 -7.06 2.16 0.89
N ASP A 73 -7.09 3.37 0.33
CA ASP A 73 -8.13 4.37 0.61
C ASP A 73 -9.50 3.90 0.05
N ALA A 74 -9.50 3.36 -1.17
CA ALA A 74 -10.70 2.75 -1.77
C ALA A 74 -11.26 1.58 -0.95
N ALA A 75 -10.39 0.77 -0.34
CA ALA A 75 -10.81 -0.39 0.44
C ALA A 75 -11.25 -0.04 1.88
N THR A 76 -10.78 1.08 2.42
CA THR A 76 -11.18 1.56 3.74
C THR A 76 -12.38 2.51 3.71
N GLY A 77 -12.83 2.91 2.51
CA GLY A 77 -13.93 3.85 2.34
C GLY A 77 -13.56 5.29 2.75
N ALA A 78 -12.26 5.58 2.81
CA ALA A 78 -11.76 6.94 2.97
C ALA A 78 -11.87 7.64 1.61
N ALA A 79 -13.03 8.24 1.36
CA ALA A 79 -13.28 9.17 0.26
C ALA A 79 -13.63 10.54 0.85
#